data_AF-T0QKW0-F1
#
_entry.id   AF-T0QKW0-F1
#
_cell.length_a   1.000
_cell.length_b   1.000
_cell.length_c   1.000
_cell.angle_alpha   90.00
_cell.angle_beta   90.00
_cell.angle_gamma   90.00
#
_symmetry.space_group_name_H-M   'P 1'
#
loop_
_entity.id
_entity.type
_entity.pdbx_description
1 polymer ?
#
loop_
_entity_poly.entity_id
_entity_poly.type
_entity_poly.pdbx_seq_one_letter_code
_entity_poly.pdbx_strand_id
1 'polypeptide(L)'
;MYDDVDEELAKSTYLGVPATPRENVSSAAASSRLSTIVFANCPKAHACGVQLGTTIVFLSLFSIAQTYVWDRSAPFFAATSLLLCSYEFFWLAHHSTRTLTASLDPDQSPNATDSCGQALADRFFGGRLILVSLLAGAIGGSAYYGCTWYGFNVLNSSKGVMYPRTIKALGTFTGGGSGLLSVYCPSWSAAVTLICFGAFFVCVSIDAIAYQASLLSHKFVMDNGELYAQGGSLIIALMLFNPAPPIVSLILICHHLVGFMYIFGCCSAISGYIEHLHQTFAVNLLSGVLIATIGASFAQYLWHRCLEKSGGPWRCNIPFVRCLGADSPRLFEILASCLGGILGMFFTTLYVDIVGSTSANVVYTGGAIIFANLGRPFLGVLKQVAGDTPPRGIFGAHGGLLDGLQLFLPLILAFSPYYRVYIGSTDPTGNGTLRN
;
A
#
# COMPACT_ATOMS: atom_id res chain seq x y z
N MET A 1 27.65 49.07 -37.60
CA MET A 1 28.01 47.65 -37.75
C MET A 1 27.72 47.00 -36.40
N TYR A 2 26.52 46.42 -36.32
CA TYR A 2 25.97 45.45 -35.36
C TYR A 2 25.99 45.76 -33.84
N ASP A 3 24.79 46.06 -33.32
CA ASP A 3 23.94 45.18 -32.49
C ASP A 3 24.53 44.58 -31.20
N ASP A 4 23.81 44.38 -30.09
CA ASP A 4 22.52 44.83 -29.54
C ASP A 4 22.41 44.03 -28.21
N VAL A 5 21.90 44.66 -27.14
CA VAL A 5 20.77 44.13 -26.31
C VAL A 5 21.05 42.90 -25.42
N ASP A 6 20.71 42.84 -24.12
CA ASP A 6 19.98 43.70 -23.17
C ASP A 6 20.28 43.12 -21.77
N GLU A 7 20.65 43.95 -20.78
CA GLU A 7 19.73 44.63 -19.84
C GLU A 7 19.35 43.70 -18.66
N GLU A 8 20.13 43.75 -17.58
CA GLU A 8 19.83 44.51 -16.36
C GLU A 8 18.52 44.07 -15.67
N LEU A 9 18.59 43.53 -14.46
CA LEU A 9 18.76 44.35 -13.26
C LEU A 9 17.71 45.48 -13.14
N ALA A 10 16.43 45.11 -13.14
CA ALA A 10 15.33 45.96 -12.68
C ALA A 10 14.17 45.03 -12.30
N LYS A 11 13.52 45.06 -11.13
CA LYS A 11 13.25 46.12 -10.17
C LYS A 11 12.76 45.48 -8.87
N SER A 12 13.18 46.03 -7.74
CA SER A 12 12.41 46.01 -6.50
C SER A 12 11.27 47.04 -6.56
N THR A 13 10.16 46.71 -5.89
CA THR A 13 9.18 47.65 -5.28
C THR A 13 8.14 48.29 -6.22
N TYR A 14 6.84 48.02 -5.98
CA TYR A 14 5.77 49.04 -5.82
C TYR A 14 4.47 48.42 -5.26
N LEU A 15 3.92 49.07 -4.24
CA LEU A 15 2.58 48.92 -3.66
C LEU A 15 1.48 49.49 -4.60
N GLY A 16 0.22 49.01 -4.45
CA GLY A 16 -0.97 49.91 -4.48
C GLY A 16 -2.18 49.62 -5.39
N VAL A 17 -3.14 48.77 -4.96
CA VAL A 17 -4.65 48.89 -4.90
C VAL A 17 -5.45 49.51 -6.10
N PRO A 18 -6.77 49.21 -6.32
CA PRO A 18 -7.49 48.00 -6.77
C PRO A 18 -8.35 48.24 -8.06
N ALA A 19 -8.81 47.17 -8.74
CA ALA A 19 -9.99 47.28 -9.61
C ALA A 19 -10.72 45.93 -9.76
N THR A 20 -11.92 45.85 -9.20
CA THR A 20 -13.03 44.98 -9.65
C THR A 20 -14.00 45.89 -10.43
N PRO A 21 -14.82 45.43 -11.42
CA PRO A 21 -15.67 44.25 -11.24
C PRO A 21 -16.11 43.41 -12.47
N ARG A 22 -16.70 42.26 -12.11
CA ARG A 22 -17.77 41.49 -12.79
C ARG A 22 -17.45 40.75 -14.09
N GLU A 23 -17.20 39.45 -13.94
CA GLU A 23 -17.84 38.43 -14.79
C GLU A 23 -18.34 37.27 -13.91
N ASN A 24 -19.52 36.76 -14.26
CA ASN A 24 -20.28 35.77 -13.50
C ASN A 24 -19.55 34.43 -13.46
N VAL A 25 -18.97 34.07 -12.32
CA VAL A 25 -18.30 32.78 -12.13
C VAL A 25 -19.30 31.74 -11.63
N SER A 26 -19.44 30.68 -12.43
CA SER A 26 -20.15 29.46 -12.06
C SER A 26 -19.50 28.79 -10.84
N SER A 27 -20.33 28.28 -9.93
CA SER A 27 -19.94 27.68 -8.64
C SER A 27 -18.94 26.52 -8.74
N ALA A 28 -18.75 25.93 -9.93
CA ALA A 28 -17.78 24.85 -10.17
C ALA A 28 -16.32 25.34 -10.26
N ALA A 29 -16.06 26.56 -10.74
CA ALA A 29 -14.70 27.10 -10.89
C ALA A 29 -14.11 27.66 -9.57
N ALA A 30 -14.98 27.97 -8.60
CA ALA A 30 -14.56 28.37 -7.26
C ALA A 30 -14.01 27.18 -6.46
N SER A 31 -14.56 25.97 -6.63
CA SER A 31 -14.12 24.74 -5.95
C SER A 31 -12.72 24.28 -6.40
N SER A 32 -12.43 24.36 -7.71
CA SER A 32 -11.12 24.00 -8.25
C SER A 32 -10.05 25.02 -7.87
N ARG A 33 -10.38 26.32 -7.81
CA ARG A 33 -9.46 27.35 -7.29
C ARG A 33 -9.26 27.27 -5.79
N LEU A 34 -10.29 26.95 -5.00
CA LEU A 34 -10.15 26.84 -3.55
C LEU A 34 -9.28 25.65 -3.17
N SER A 35 -9.46 24.47 -3.79
CA SER A 35 -8.57 23.32 -3.56
C SER A 35 -7.13 23.67 -3.95
N THR A 36 -6.91 24.27 -5.12
CA THR A 36 -5.56 24.63 -5.58
C THR A 36 -4.89 25.69 -4.67
N ILE A 37 -5.62 26.71 -4.21
CA ILE A 37 -5.11 27.76 -3.32
C ILE A 37 -4.96 27.27 -1.87
N VAL A 38 -5.86 26.39 -1.41
CA VAL A 38 -5.77 25.77 -0.08
C VAL A 38 -4.52 24.89 -0.05
N PHE A 39 -4.28 24.04 -1.05
CA PHE A 39 -3.17 23.08 -1.03
C PHE A 39 -1.79 23.65 -1.41
N ALA A 40 -1.71 24.78 -2.12
CA ALA A 40 -0.44 25.37 -2.56
C ALA A 40 0.46 25.88 -1.40
N ASN A 41 -0.10 26.23 -0.24
CA ASN A 41 0.66 26.94 0.80
C ASN A 41 1.35 26.05 1.85
N CYS A 42 1.14 24.73 1.86
CA CYS A 42 1.77 23.79 2.82
C CYS A 42 1.96 22.38 2.22
N PRO A 43 3.14 22.00 1.71
CA PRO A 43 3.35 20.71 1.03
C PRO A 43 3.09 19.50 1.94
N LYS A 44 3.40 19.58 3.24
CA LYS A 44 3.10 18.53 4.23
C LYS A 44 1.60 18.34 4.47
N ALA A 45 0.85 19.43 4.49
CA ALA A 45 -0.61 19.36 4.60
C ALA A 45 -1.24 18.77 3.34
N HIS A 46 -0.66 19.02 2.16
CA HIS A 46 -1.08 18.35 0.92
C HIS A 46 -0.82 16.83 1.00
N ALA A 47 0.37 16.40 1.40
CA ALA A 47 0.68 14.97 1.57
C ALA A 47 -0.26 14.26 2.55
N CYS A 48 -0.54 14.87 3.71
CA CYS A 48 -1.51 14.34 4.67
C CYS A 48 -2.94 14.33 4.11
N GLY A 49 -3.29 15.33 3.30
CA GLY A 49 -4.59 15.41 2.62
C GLY A 49 -4.77 14.30 1.58
N VAL A 50 -3.73 14.00 0.79
CA VAL A 50 -3.75 12.87 -0.14
C VAL A 50 -3.87 11.55 0.63
N GLN A 51 -3.12 11.39 1.73
CA GLN A 51 -3.23 10.20 2.57
C GLN A 51 -4.65 10.00 3.12
N LEU A 52 -5.26 11.06 3.62
CA LEU A 52 -6.64 11.05 4.09
C LEU A 52 -7.59 10.67 2.95
N GLY A 53 -7.47 11.31 1.79
CA GLY A 53 -8.30 11.04 0.62
C GLY A 53 -8.21 9.58 0.15
N THR A 54 -6.99 9.07 0.00
CA THR A 54 -6.76 7.67 -0.40
C THR A 54 -7.32 6.69 0.61
N THR A 55 -7.14 6.93 1.91
CA THR A 55 -7.69 6.04 2.95
C THR A 55 -9.22 6.07 2.96
N ILE A 56 -9.85 7.22 2.71
CA ILE A 56 -11.32 7.33 2.58
C ILE A 56 -11.82 6.57 1.34
N VAL A 57 -11.12 6.68 0.21
CA VAL A 57 -11.44 5.91 -1.01
C VAL A 57 -11.32 4.42 -0.72
N PHE A 58 -10.29 3.99 0.00
CA PHE A 58 -10.09 2.59 0.40
C PHE A 58 -11.16 2.10 1.35
N LEU A 59 -11.56 2.90 2.35
CA LEU A 59 -12.69 2.57 3.21
C LEU A 59 -13.99 2.47 2.41
N SER A 60 -14.22 3.37 1.45
CA SER A 60 -15.41 3.33 0.59
C SER A 60 -15.41 2.10 -0.31
N LEU A 61 -14.27 1.78 -0.93
CA LEU A 61 -14.09 0.56 -1.72
C LEU A 61 -14.27 -0.69 -0.87
N PHE A 62 -13.75 -0.69 0.35
CA PHE A 62 -13.93 -1.79 1.30
C PHE A 62 -15.40 -1.94 1.70
N SER A 63 -16.11 -0.84 1.99
CA SER A 63 -17.54 -0.86 2.27
C SER A 63 -18.35 -1.35 1.07
N ILE A 64 -18.06 -0.88 -0.13
CA ILE A 64 -18.71 -1.36 -1.36
C ILE A 64 -18.42 -2.86 -1.56
N ALA A 65 -17.18 -3.28 -1.33
CA ALA A 65 -16.79 -4.68 -1.43
C ALA A 65 -17.48 -5.55 -0.36
N GLN A 66 -17.75 -5.03 0.84
CA GLN A 66 -18.55 -5.73 1.83
C GLN A 66 -20.03 -5.85 1.44
N THR A 67 -20.59 -4.79 0.84
CA THR A 67 -22.03 -4.73 0.51
C THR A 67 -22.36 -5.46 -0.79
N TYR A 68 -21.49 -5.40 -1.80
CA TYR A 68 -21.77 -5.83 -3.16
C TYR A 68 -20.89 -6.99 -3.65
N VAL A 69 -19.77 -7.28 -2.98
CA VAL A 69 -18.86 -8.37 -3.38
C VAL A 69 -18.96 -9.52 -2.36
N TRP A 70 -19.12 -10.73 -2.90
CA TRP A 70 -19.29 -12.02 -2.20
C TRP A 70 -18.67 -12.11 -0.80
N ASP A 71 -19.47 -12.50 0.19
CA ASP A 71 -19.08 -12.83 1.57
C ASP A 71 -18.04 -11.87 2.15
N ARG A 72 -18.43 -10.63 2.52
CA ARG A 72 -17.64 -9.72 3.38
C ARG A 72 -16.12 -9.74 3.05
N SER A 73 -15.84 -9.37 1.80
CA SER A 73 -14.67 -9.74 0.98
C SER A 73 -13.30 -9.12 1.34
N ALA A 74 -12.88 -9.23 2.60
CA ALA A 74 -11.52 -8.85 3.02
C ALA A 74 -10.37 -9.43 2.15
N PRO A 75 -10.43 -10.67 1.61
CA PRO A 75 -9.38 -11.18 0.71
C PRO A 75 -9.28 -10.43 -0.61
N PHE A 76 -10.40 -9.98 -1.20
CA PHE A 76 -10.40 -9.24 -2.46
C PHE A 76 -9.84 -7.84 -2.29
N PHE A 77 -10.17 -7.19 -1.16
CA PHE A 77 -9.57 -5.93 -0.77
C PHE A 77 -8.05 -6.07 -0.57
N ALA A 78 -7.60 -7.12 0.10
CA ALA A 78 -6.19 -7.43 0.30
C ALA A 78 -5.46 -7.72 -1.02
N ALA A 79 -6.05 -8.52 -1.91
CA ALA A 79 -5.50 -8.79 -3.25
C ALA A 79 -5.39 -7.52 -4.09
N THR A 80 -6.42 -6.66 -4.09
CA THR A 80 -6.40 -5.38 -4.82
C THR A 80 -5.28 -4.47 -4.28
N SER A 81 -5.19 -4.37 -2.95
CA SER A 81 -4.15 -3.58 -2.28
C SER A 81 -2.75 -4.10 -2.62
N LEU A 82 -2.55 -5.42 -2.56
CA LEU A 82 -1.30 -6.10 -2.91
C LEU A 82 -0.87 -5.74 -4.34
N LEU A 83 -1.77 -5.93 -5.29
CA LEU A 83 -1.48 -5.75 -6.72
C LEU A 83 -1.11 -4.29 -7.05
N LEU A 84 -1.92 -3.33 -6.60
CA LEU A 84 -1.70 -1.91 -6.91
C LEU A 84 -0.48 -1.35 -6.17
N CYS A 85 -0.29 -1.69 -4.89
CA CYS A 85 0.87 -1.24 -4.14
C CYS A 85 2.16 -1.84 -4.70
N SER A 86 2.15 -3.12 -5.06
CA SER A 86 3.33 -3.80 -5.63
C SER A 86 3.72 -3.18 -6.97
N TYR A 87 2.73 -2.86 -7.82
CA TYR A 87 2.96 -2.15 -9.08
C TYR A 87 3.69 -0.80 -8.86
N GLU A 88 3.17 0.06 -7.97
CA GLU A 88 3.81 1.35 -7.70
C GLU A 88 5.19 1.20 -7.07
N PHE A 89 5.34 0.25 -6.16
CA PHE A 89 6.62 -0.04 -5.52
C PHE A 89 7.67 -0.52 -6.51
N PHE A 90 7.32 -1.35 -7.48
CA PHE A 90 8.29 -1.78 -8.49
C PHE A 90 8.76 -0.62 -9.38
N TRP A 91 7.89 0.34 -9.70
CA TRP A 91 8.32 1.57 -10.36
C TRP A 91 9.28 2.38 -9.49
N LEU A 92 8.98 2.56 -8.21
CA LEU A 92 9.87 3.24 -7.27
C LEU A 92 11.24 2.54 -7.16
N ALA A 93 11.24 1.22 -6.97
CA ALA A 93 12.43 0.40 -6.89
C ALA A 93 13.26 0.46 -8.18
N HIS A 94 12.61 0.43 -9.33
CA HIS A 94 13.29 0.53 -10.62
C HIS A 94 13.97 1.90 -10.81
N HIS A 95 13.29 2.99 -10.46
CA HIS A 95 13.89 4.32 -10.48
C HIS A 95 15.11 4.42 -9.55
N SER A 96 14.99 3.92 -8.31
CA SER A 96 16.12 3.90 -7.36
C SER A 96 17.31 3.05 -7.83
N THR A 97 17.05 1.93 -8.50
CA THR A 97 18.12 1.08 -9.03
C THR A 97 18.79 1.75 -10.22
N ARG A 98 18.03 2.46 -11.06
CA ARG A 98 18.54 3.18 -12.22
C ARG A 98 19.32 4.43 -11.86
N THR A 99 18.88 5.25 -10.91
CA THR A 99 19.64 6.41 -10.45
C THR A 99 21.01 5.97 -9.94
N LEU A 100 21.05 4.85 -9.21
CA LEU A 100 22.31 4.27 -8.77
C LEU A 100 23.14 3.69 -9.92
N THR A 101 22.51 3.00 -10.87
CA THR A 101 23.23 2.44 -12.03
C THR A 101 23.82 3.54 -12.91
N ALA A 102 23.09 4.64 -13.15
CA ALA A 102 23.58 5.80 -13.88
C ALA A 102 24.75 6.50 -13.15
N SER A 103 24.80 6.43 -11.82
CA SER A 103 25.97 6.91 -11.06
C SER A 103 27.21 6.02 -11.21
N LEU A 104 27.02 4.75 -11.57
CA LEU A 104 28.09 3.77 -11.77
C LEU A 104 28.52 3.67 -13.26
N ASP A 105 27.61 3.96 -14.19
CA ASP A 105 27.83 3.92 -15.64
C ASP A 105 27.08 5.10 -16.33
N PRO A 106 27.76 6.24 -16.58
CA PRO A 106 27.13 7.44 -17.11
C PRO A 106 26.69 7.36 -18.58
N ASP A 107 27.12 6.32 -19.31
CA ASP A 107 26.76 6.13 -20.73
C ASP A 107 25.38 5.49 -20.92
N GLN A 108 24.75 4.99 -19.84
CA GLN A 108 23.38 4.49 -19.87
C GLN A 108 22.36 5.64 -19.93
N SER A 109 21.58 5.69 -21.01
CA SER A 109 20.47 6.65 -21.17
C SER A 109 19.48 6.56 -19.99
N PRO A 110 19.24 7.66 -19.25
CA PRO A 110 18.32 7.68 -18.11
C PRO A 110 16.84 7.55 -18.51
N ASN A 111 16.51 7.63 -19.81
CA ASN A 111 15.16 7.92 -20.30
C ASN A 111 14.37 6.71 -20.85
N ALA A 112 14.76 5.47 -20.58
CA ALA A 112 13.97 4.31 -21.01
C ALA A 112 12.70 4.15 -20.14
N THR A 113 11.70 5.01 -20.32
CA THR A 113 10.48 5.06 -19.52
C THR A 113 9.43 3.99 -19.86
N ASP A 114 9.75 3.10 -20.78
CA ASP A 114 8.78 2.19 -21.37
C ASP A 114 8.58 0.96 -20.49
N SER A 115 7.31 0.59 -20.30
CA SER A 115 6.94 -0.65 -19.61
C SER A 115 7.51 -1.87 -20.32
N CYS A 116 7.79 -2.96 -19.59
CA CYS A 116 8.34 -4.17 -20.18
C CYS A 116 7.44 -4.78 -21.27
N GLY A 117 6.13 -4.58 -21.16
CA GLY A 117 5.15 -5.00 -22.15
C GLY A 117 5.16 -4.20 -23.46
N GLN A 118 5.76 -3.01 -23.49
CA GLN A 118 5.74 -2.13 -24.67
C GLN A 118 6.44 -2.78 -25.86
N ALA A 119 7.60 -3.41 -25.64
CA ALA A 119 8.32 -4.13 -26.69
C ALA A 119 7.48 -5.26 -27.33
N LEU A 120 6.62 -5.91 -26.54
CA LEU A 120 5.73 -6.97 -27.02
C LEU A 120 4.52 -6.37 -27.75
N ALA A 121 4.01 -5.24 -27.27
CA ALA A 121 2.93 -4.48 -27.91
C ALA A 121 3.36 -3.96 -29.28
N ASP A 122 4.55 -3.39 -29.39
CA ASP A 122 5.09 -2.85 -30.64
C ASP A 122 5.32 -3.96 -31.67
N ARG A 123 5.81 -5.12 -31.23
CA ARG A 123 6.10 -6.26 -32.11
C ARG A 123 4.87 -7.00 -32.62
N PHE A 124 3.85 -7.20 -31.79
CA PHE A 124 2.72 -8.09 -32.12
C PHE A 124 1.36 -7.41 -32.19
N PHE A 125 1.19 -6.23 -31.60
CA PHE A 125 -0.12 -5.58 -31.44
C PHE A 125 -0.15 -4.13 -31.94
N GLY A 126 0.82 -3.74 -32.77
CA GLY A 126 0.90 -2.40 -33.36
C GLY A 126 0.98 -1.29 -32.29
N GLY A 127 1.70 -1.54 -31.19
CA GLY A 127 1.88 -0.62 -30.07
C GLY A 127 0.72 -0.56 -29.08
N ARG A 128 -0.32 -1.39 -29.24
CA ARG A 128 -1.49 -1.41 -28.35
C ARG A 128 -1.24 -2.21 -27.07
N LEU A 129 -0.61 -1.57 -26.08
CA LEU A 129 -0.26 -2.17 -24.78
C LEU A 129 -1.47 -2.77 -24.03
N ILE A 130 -2.64 -2.12 -24.13
CA ILE A 130 -3.88 -2.57 -23.48
C ILE A 130 -4.29 -3.98 -23.96
N LEU A 131 -4.05 -4.31 -25.23
CA LEU A 131 -4.43 -5.61 -25.77
C LEU A 131 -3.51 -6.71 -25.21
N VAL A 132 -2.21 -6.42 -25.08
CA VAL A 132 -1.25 -7.30 -24.41
C VAL A 132 -1.64 -7.53 -22.95
N SER A 133 -2.00 -6.46 -22.23
CA SER A 133 -2.37 -6.56 -20.82
C SER A 133 -3.67 -7.34 -20.61
N LEU A 134 -4.66 -7.20 -21.50
CA LEU A 134 -5.89 -7.99 -21.46
C LEU A 134 -5.62 -9.47 -21.73
N LEU A 135 -4.76 -9.79 -22.70
CA LEU A 135 -4.35 -11.17 -22.99
C LEU A 135 -3.59 -11.78 -21.81
N ALA A 136 -2.62 -11.06 -21.26
CA ALA A 136 -1.85 -11.51 -20.08
C ALA A 136 -2.75 -11.70 -18.86
N GLY A 137 -3.71 -10.80 -18.63
CA GLY A 137 -4.72 -10.94 -17.59
C GLY A 137 -5.63 -12.16 -17.81
N ALA A 138 -6.08 -12.42 -19.04
CA ALA A 138 -6.88 -13.61 -19.34
C ALA A 138 -6.09 -14.90 -19.06
N ILE A 139 -4.84 -14.98 -19.52
CA ILE A 139 -3.95 -16.13 -19.28
C ILE A 139 -3.69 -16.32 -17.78
N GLY A 140 -3.31 -15.26 -17.07
CA GLY A 140 -3.05 -15.31 -15.63
C GLY A 140 -4.29 -15.73 -14.83
N GLY A 141 -5.45 -15.14 -15.14
CA GLY A 141 -6.73 -15.50 -14.52
C GLY A 141 -7.12 -16.96 -14.77
N SER A 142 -6.98 -17.45 -16.00
CA SER A 142 -7.25 -18.86 -16.34
C SER A 142 -6.27 -19.82 -15.66
N ALA A 143 -4.97 -19.49 -15.62
CA ALA A 143 -3.96 -20.32 -14.97
C ALA A 143 -4.23 -20.45 -13.47
N TYR A 144 -4.55 -19.34 -12.79
CA TYR A 144 -4.82 -19.34 -11.35
C TYR A 144 -6.16 -19.99 -11.04
N TYR A 145 -7.16 -19.82 -11.90
CA TYR A 145 -8.40 -20.60 -11.81
C TYR A 145 -8.12 -22.10 -11.88
N GLY A 146 -7.27 -22.56 -12.82
CA GLY A 146 -6.86 -23.96 -12.92
C GLY A 146 -6.13 -24.45 -11.67
N CYS A 147 -5.20 -23.65 -11.13
CA CYS A 147 -4.46 -24.00 -9.92
C CYS A 147 -5.36 -24.09 -8.68
N THR A 148 -6.24 -23.09 -8.48
CA THR A 148 -7.22 -23.11 -7.38
C THR A 148 -8.22 -24.24 -7.54
N TRP A 149 -8.67 -24.54 -8.77
CA TRP A 149 -9.54 -25.68 -9.06
C TRP A 149 -8.88 -27.01 -8.70
N TYR A 150 -7.62 -27.21 -9.10
CA TYR A 150 -6.87 -28.42 -8.78
C TYR A 150 -6.62 -28.55 -7.27
N GLY A 151 -6.10 -27.50 -6.64
CA GLY A 151 -5.85 -27.48 -5.19
C GLY A 151 -7.12 -27.76 -4.39
N PHE A 152 -8.26 -27.23 -4.83
CA PHE A 152 -9.53 -27.56 -4.21
C PHE A 152 -10.02 -28.97 -4.45
N ASN A 153 -9.84 -29.56 -5.63
CA ASN A 153 -10.30 -30.92 -5.84
C ASN A 153 -9.54 -31.91 -4.95
N VAL A 154 -8.28 -31.60 -4.62
CA VAL A 154 -7.52 -32.33 -3.59
C VAL A 154 -8.17 -32.14 -2.22
N LEU A 155 -8.54 -30.91 -1.84
CA LEU A 155 -9.20 -30.60 -0.56
C LEU A 155 -10.63 -31.16 -0.46
N ASN A 156 -11.40 -31.18 -1.54
CA ASN A 156 -12.83 -31.57 -1.57
C ASN A 156 -13.04 -33.09 -1.44
N SER A 157 -11.96 -33.88 -1.43
CA SER A 157 -11.97 -35.26 -0.93
C SER A 157 -12.31 -35.34 0.57
N SER A 158 -12.17 -34.23 1.30
CA SER A 158 -12.56 -34.06 2.70
C SER A 158 -13.89 -33.29 2.81
N LYS A 159 -14.89 -33.89 3.44
CA LYS A 159 -16.25 -33.32 3.58
C LYS A 159 -16.19 -32.04 4.43
N GLY A 160 -16.67 -30.90 3.90
CA GLY A 160 -16.95 -29.70 4.72
C GLY A 160 -16.53 -28.32 4.20
N VAL A 161 -15.99 -28.19 2.98
CA VAL A 161 -15.53 -26.88 2.47
C VAL A 161 -16.71 -25.96 2.12
N MET A 162 -16.95 -24.91 2.92
CA MET A 162 -18.02 -23.92 2.72
C MET A 162 -17.73 -22.86 1.64
N TYR A 163 -16.47 -22.73 1.15
CA TYR A 163 -16.04 -21.57 0.33
C TYR A 163 -15.40 -21.87 -1.05
N PRO A 164 -15.80 -22.92 -1.79
CA PRO A 164 -15.12 -23.30 -3.04
C PRO A 164 -15.24 -22.24 -4.14
N ARG A 165 -16.32 -21.45 -4.15
CA ARG A 165 -16.54 -20.39 -5.13
C ARG A 165 -15.68 -19.17 -4.85
N THR A 166 -15.56 -18.78 -3.58
CA THR A 166 -14.85 -17.56 -3.15
C THR A 166 -13.36 -17.64 -3.43
N ILE A 167 -12.71 -18.76 -3.12
CA ILE A 167 -11.27 -18.93 -3.42
C ILE A 167 -11.03 -19.06 -4.93
N LYS A 168 -11.91 -19.73 -5.70
CA LYS A 168 -11.75 -19.78 -7.17
C LYS A 168 -11.85 -18.39 -7.77
N ALA A 169 -12.82 -17.60 -7.32
CA ALA A 169 -12.96 -16.20 -7.73
C ALA A 169 -11.76 -15.35 -7.29
N LEU A 170 -11.25 -15.53 -6.08
CA LEU A 170 -10.05 -14.86 -5.58
C LEU A 170 -8.81 -15.23 -6.40
N GLY A 171 -8.66 -16.51 -6.76
CA GLY A 171 -7.59 -17.00 -7.63
C GLY A 171 -7.66 -16.39 -9.02
N THR A 172 -8.84 -16.39 -9.66
CA THR A 172 -9.02 -15.75 -10.97
C THR A 172 -8.74 -14.25 -10.91
N PHE A 173 -9.22 -13.56 -9.88
CA PHE A 173 -9.00 -12.12 -9.68
C PHE A 173 -7.52 -11.79 -9.45
N THR A 174 -6.95 -12.39 -8.40
CA THR A 174 -5.59 -12.93 -8.30
C THR A 174 -4.67 -12.83 -9.52
N GLY A 175 -4.77 -13.88 -10.33
CA GLY A 175 -4.00 -14.10 -11.54
C GLY A 175 -4.33 -13.11 -12.65
N GLY A 176 -5.59 -12.69 -12.77
CA GLY A 176 -6.01 -11.73 -13.78
C GLY A 176 -5.39 -10.35 -13.56
N GLY A 177 -5.45 -9.86 -12.33
CA GLY A 177 -4.88 -8.57 -11.95
C GLY A 177 -3.35 -8.57 -11.98
N SER A 178 -2.69 -9.63 -11.48
CA SER A 178 -1.23 -9.75 -11.58
C SER A 178 -0.76 -9.88 -13.03
N GLY A 179 -1.44 -10.67 -13.86
CA GLY A 179 -1.16 -10.77 -15.30
C GLY A 179 -1.31 -9.44 -16.03
N LEU A 180 -2.40 -8.72 -15.79
CA LEU A 180 -2.65 -7.40 -16.40
C LEU A 180 -1.58 -6.37 -16.01
N LEU A 181 -1.29 -6.23 -14.71
CA LEU A 181 -0.34 -5.25 -14.19
C LEU A 181 1.12 -5.61 -14.48
N SER A 182 1.44 -6.90 -14.67
CA SER A 182 2.79 -7.35 -14.99
C SER A 182 3.30 -6.73 -16.30
N VAL A 183 2.41 -6.52 -17.27
CA VAL A 183 2.71 -5.90 -18.58
C VAL A 183 3.10 -4.43 -18.44
N TYR A 184 2.54 -3.74 -17.44
CA TYR A 184 2.83 -2.34 -17.15
C TYR A 184 4.05 -2.15 -16.23
N CYS A 185 4.64 -3.23 -15.72
CA CYS A 185 5.82 -3.13 -14.85
C CYS A 185 7.03 -2.55 -15.61
N PRO A 186 7.98 -1.94 -14.90
CA PRO A 186 9.14 -1.30 -15.53
C PRO A 186 10.16 -2.30 -16.09
N SER A 187 10.13 -3.56 -15.64
CA SER A 187 11.07 -4.61 -16.04
C SER A 187 10.40 -5.97 -15.99
N TRP A 188 10.93 -6.93 -16.76
CA TRP A 188 10.47 -8.32 -16.73
C TRP A 188 10.70 -8.98 -15.36
N SER A 189 11.76 -8.60 -14.64
CA SER A 189 12.00 -9.10 -13.28
C SER A 189 10.90 -8.64 -12.32
N ALA A 190 10.47 -7.37 -12.40
CA ALA A 190 9.32 -6.85 -11.65
C ALA A 190 8.01 -7.52 -12.07
N ALA A 191 7.79 -7.72 -13.37
CA ALA A 191 6.62 -8.41 -13.89
C ALA A 191 6.48 -9.83 -13.32
N VAL A 192 7.55 -10.62 -13.37
CA VAL A 192 7.57 -11.99 -12.81
C VAL A 192 7.41 -11.96 -11.30
N THR A 193 8.02 -11.00 -10.60
CA THR A 193 7.86 -10.88 -9.14
C THR A 193 6.41 -10.57 -8.76
N LEU A 194 5.72 -9.71 -9.51
CA LEU A 194 4.31 -9.40 -9.27
C LEU A 194 3.42 -10.63 -9.43
N ILE A 195 3.68 -11.46 -10.45
CA ILE A 195 2.99 -12.74 -10.64
C ILE A 195 3.28 -13.65 -9.44
N CYS A 196 4.54 -13.78 -9.01
CA CYS A 196 4.91 -14.56 -7.83
C CYS A 196 4.18 -14.07 -6.57
N PHE A 197 4.11 -12.77 -6.31
CA PHE A 197 3.36 -12.21 -5.17
C PHE A 197 1.89 -12.62 -5.22
N GLY A 198 1.26 -12.55 -6.40
CA GLY A 198 -0.10 -13.02 -6.60
C GLY A 198 -0.25 -14.52 -6.33
N ALA A 199 0.71 -15.35 -6.77
CA ALA A 199 0.66 -16.80 -6.57
C ALA A 199 0.77 -17.15 -5.08
N PHE A 200 1.78 -16.61 -4.39
CA PHE A 200 1.96 -16.82 -2.96
C PHE A 200 0.76 -16.31 -2.15
N PHE A 201 0.14 -15.20 -2.56
CA PHE A 201 -1.02 -14.67 -1.87
C PHE A 201 -2.22 -15.62 -1.97
N VAL A 202 -2.41 -16.24 -3.13
CA VAL A 202 -3.43 -17.28 -3.32
C VAL A 202 -3.12 -18.51 -2.47
N CYS A 203 -1.86 -18.96 -2.40
CA CYS A 203 -1.46 -20.07 -1.53
C CYS A 203 -1.74 -19.77 -0.04
N VAL A 204 -1.31 -18.62 0.47
CA VAL A 204 -1.61 -18.17 1.85
C VAL A 204 -3.12 -18.15 2.10
N SER A 205 -3.89 -17.64 1.14
CA SER A 205 -5.35 -17.55 1.29
C SER A 205 -6.03 -18.92 1.29
N ILE A 206 -5.53 -19.88 0.52
CA ILE A 206 -6.00 -21.28 0.55
C ILE A 206 -5.66 -21.92 1.89
N ASP A 207 -4.42 -21.74 2.36
CA ASP A 207 -3.96 -22.30 3.64
C ASP A 207 -4.78 -21.75 4.82
N ALA A 208 -4.97 -20.43 4.87
CA ALA A 208 -5.81 -19.77 5.88
C ALA A 208 -7.23 -20.36 5.95
N ILE A 209 -7.84 -20.66 4.81
CA ILE A 209 -9.20 -21.23 4.75
C ILE A 209 -9.20 -22.74 5.07
N ALA A 210 -8.16 -23.46 4.65
CA ALA A 210 -8.01 -24.87 4.98
C ALA A 210 -7.82 -25.09 6.49
N TYR A 211 -7.10 -24.17 7.16
CA TYR A 211 -6.94 -24.14 8.62
C TYR A 211 -8.28 -23.96 9.32
N GLN A 212 -9.09 -22.96 8.93
CA GLN A 212 -10.41 -22.72 9.52
C GLN A 212 -11.36 -23.92 9.41
N ALA A 213 -11.29 -24.66 8.31
CA ALA A 213 -12.19 -25.77 8.08
C ALA A 213 -11.83 -27.03 8.89
N SER A 214 -10.72 -27.04 9.67
CA SER A 214 -10.17 -28.20 10.37
C SER A 214 -9.89 -29.43 9.47
N LEU A 215 -9.92 -29.23 8.15
CA LEU A 215 -9.84 -30.30 7.14
C LEU A 215 -8.41 -30.83 7.01
N LEU A 216 -7.42 -29.99 7.31
CA LEU A 216 -6.03 -30.40 7.40
C LEU A 216 -5.74 -30.91 8.80
N SER A 217 -6.05 -32.18 9.03
CA SER A 217 -5.36 -32.97 10.04
C SER A 217 -3.86 -33.03 9.70
N HIS A 218 -3.08 -32.06 10.16
CA HIS A 218 -1.61 -32.05 10.27
C HIS A 218 -0.74 -32.41 9.05
N LYS A 219 -1.29 -32.70 7.86
CA LYS A 219 -0.52 -33.27 6.73
C LYS A 219 -0.07 -32.27 5.66
N PHE A 220 -0.61 -31.06 5.63
CA PHE A 220 -0.31 -30.05 4.61
C PHE A 220 -0.34 -28.63 5.17
N VAL A 221 -0.03 -28.47 6.46
CA VAL A 221 0.22 -27.14 7.01
C VAL A 221 1.64 -26.78 6.59
N MET A 222 1.79 -26.11 5.45
CA MET A 222 3.01 -25.32 5.26
C MET A 222 2.97 -24.27 6.35
N ASP A 223 3.99 -24.24 7.21
CA ASP A 223 4.09 -23.14 8.16
C ASP A 223 4.09 -21.83 7.36
N ASN A 224 3.29 -20.85 7.77
CA ASN A 224 3.31 -19.51 7.18
C ASN A 224 4.76 -19.01 7.08
N GLY A 225 5.60 -19.27 8.10
CA GLY A 225 7.03 -18.94 8.04
C GLY A 225 7.80 -19.64 6.92
N GLU A 226 7.49 -20.91 6.64
CA GLU A 226 8.08 -21.69 5.55
C GLU A 226 7.64 -21.15 4.19
N LEU A 227 6.35 -20.85 4.00
CA LEU A 227 5.84 -20.29 2.74
C LEU A 227 6.46 -18.91 2.46
N TYR A 228 6.66 -18.11 3.50
CA TYR A 228 7.40 -16.84 3.42
C TYR A 228 8.86 -17.04 3.01
N ALA A 229 9.55 -18.02 3.61
CA ALA A 229 10.94 -18.33 3.27
C ALA A 229 11.08 -18.85 1.83
N GLN A 230 10.17 -19.72 1.41
CA GLN A 230 10.09 -20.21 0.02
C GLN A 230 9.85 -19.05 -0.96
N GLY A 231 8.91 -18.16 -0.65
CA GLY A 231 8.66 -16.96 -1.45
C GLY A 231 9.87 -16.05 -1.58
N GLY A 232 10.53 -15.72 -0.46
CA GLY A 232 11.76 -14.95 -0.46
C GLY A 232 12.88 -15.62 -1.26
N SER A 233 13.06 -16.94 -1.08
CA SER A 233 14.10 -17.70 -1.79
C SER A 233 13.88 -17.76 -3.30
N LEU A 234 12.62 -17.90 -3.75
CA LEU A 234 12.28 -17.88 -5.17
C LEU A 234 12.57 -16.50 -5.79
N ILE A 235 12.22 -15.43 -5.08
CA ILE A 235 12.52 -14.05 -5.52
C ILE A 235 14.03 -13.85 -5.65
N ILE A 236 14.81 -14.28 -4.66
CA ILE A 236 16.27 -14.20 -4.71
C ILE A 236 16.80 -14.96 -5.94
N ALA A 237 16.35 -16.21 -6.14
CA ALA A 237 16.77 -17.02 -7.28
C ALA A 237 16.45 -16.34 -8.62
N LEU A 238 15.23 -15.81 -8.77
CA LEU A 238 14.80 -15.11 -9.99
C LEU A 238 15.66 -13.87 -10.29
N MET A 239 16.05 -13.13 -9.26
CA MET A 239 16.88 -11.93 -9.42
C MET A 239 18.34 -12.26 -9.72
N LEU A 240 18.86 -13.39 -9.21
CA LEU A 240 20.22 -13.85 -9.52
C LEU A 240 20.41 -14.20 -11.00
N PHE A 241 19.33 -14.54 -11.72
CA PHE A 241 19.37 -14.80 -13.16
C PHE A 241 19.34 -13.53 -14.03
N ASN A 242 19.18 -12.34 -13.43
CA ASN A 242 19.17 -11.10 -14.18
C ASN A 242 20.62 -10.68 -14.53
N PRO A 243 20.98 -10.48 -15.81
CA PRO A 243 22.32 -10.09 -16.20
C PRO A 243 22.60 -8.62 -15.80
N ALA A 244 23.06 -8.42 -14.57
CA ALA A 244 23.46 -7.12 -14.03
C ALA A 244 24.75 -7.25 -13.19
N PRO A 245 25.51 -6.15 -13.01
CA PRO A 245 26.68 -6.14 -12.14
C PRO A 245 26.33 -6.60 -10.72
N PRO A 246 27.23 -7.27 -9.99
CA PRO A 246 26.93 -7.88 -8.68
C PRO A 246 26.29 -6.91 -7.67
N ILE A 247 26.74 -5.66 -7.64
CA ILE A 247 26.22 -4.64 -6.72
C ILE A 247 24.78 -4.20 -7.08
N VAL A 248 24.49 -4.10 -8.38
CA VAL A 248 23.16 -3.75 -8.88
C VAL A 248 22.20 -4.91 -8.64
N SER A 249 22.64 -6.15 -8.87
CA SER A 249 21.85 -7.36 -8.57
C SER A 249 21.55 -7.49 -7.08
N LEU A 250 22.50 -7.19 -6.19
CA LEU A 250 22.27 -7.19 -4.74
C LEU A 250 21.20 -6.18 -4.35
N ILE A 251 21.26 -4.97 -4.89
CA ILE A 251 20.31 -3.90 -4.58
C ILE A 251 18.94 -4.22 -5.15
N LEU A 252 18.88 -4.81 -6.34
CA LEU A 252 17.64 -5.30 -6.93
C LEU A 252 17.01 -6.39 -6.04
N ILE A 253 17.78 -7.38 -5.59
CA ILE A 253 17.34 -8.41 -4.64
C ILE A 253 16.78 -7.76 -3.38
N CYS A 254 17.52 -6.83 -2.77
CA CYS A 254 17.08 -6.11 -1.57
C CYS A 254 15.75 -5.39 -1.81
N HIS A 255 15.58 -4.68 -2.93
CA HIS A 255 14.32 -4.00 -3.23
C HIS A 255 13.15 -4.98 -3.36
N HIS A 256 13.32 -6.08 -4.10
CA HIS A 256 12.25 -7.07 -4.26
C HIS A 256 11.91 -7.77 -2.93
N LEU A 257 12.89 -8.09 -2.09
CA LEU A 257 12.67 -8.65 -0.75
C LEU A 257 11.99 -7.64 0.19
N VAL A 258 12.39 -6.36 0.11
CA VAL A 258 11.75 -5.29 0.87
C VAL A 258 10.30 -5.11 0.43
N GLY A 259 10.01 -5.14 -0.87
CA GLY A 259 8.64 -5.12 -1.39
C GLY A 259 7.83 -6.34 -0.92
N PHE A 260 8.47 -7.51 -0.87
CA PHE A 260 7.85 -8.75 -0.37
C PHE A 260 7.53 -8.65 1.13
N MET A 261 8.46 -8.18 1.95
CA MET A 261 8.23 -8.02 3.39
C MET A 261 7.25 -6.90 3.72
N TYR A 262 7.33 -5.77 3.01
CA TYR A 262 6.51 -4.60 3.30
C TYR A 262 5.09 -4.75 2.73
N ILE A 263 4.97 -4.99 1.43
CA ILE A 263 3.67 -4.99 0.74
C ILE A 263 2.99 -6.33 0.89
N PHE A 264 3.66 -7.39 0.44
CA PHE A 264 3.11 -8.74 0.56
C PHE A 264 2.91 -9.14 2.02
N GLY A 265 3.87 -8.82 2.90
CA GLY A 265 3.74 -8.92 4.36
C GLY A 265 2.44 -8.36 4.90
N CYS A 266 2.25 -7.05 4.72
CA CYS A 266 1.08 -6.34 5.24
C CYS A 266 -0.24 -6.82 4.61
N CYS A 267 -0.26 -7.08 3.30
CA CYS A 267 -1.46 -7.58 2.62
C CYS A 267 -1.80 -9.03 3.02
N SER A 268 -0.81 -9.89 3.24
CA SER A 268 -1.05 -11.24 3.76
C SER A 268 -1.59 -11.21 5.17
N ALA A 269 -1.19 -10.24 6.01
CA ALA A 269 -1.67 -10.14 7.39
C ALA A 269 -3.18 -9.86 7.41
N ILE A 270 -3.70 -9.15 6.40
CA ILE A 270 -5.16 -9.01 6.19
C ILE A 270 -5.80 -10.37 5.90
N SER A 271 -5.14 -11.24 5.13
CA SER A 271 -5.61 -12.63 4.91
C SER A 271 -5.51 -13.46 6.20
N GLY A 272 -4.45 -13.30 6.98
CA GLY A 272 -4.27 -13.93 8.30
C GLY A 272 -5.32 -13.50 9.34
N TYR A 273 -5.89 -12.29 9.23
CA TYR A 273 -7.07 -11.93 10.05
C TYR A 273 -8.23 -12.90 9.81
N ILE A 274 -8.35 -13.42 8.60
CA ILE A 274 -9.40 -14.36 8.22
C ILE A 274 -9.04 -15.77 8.70
N GLU A 275 -7.76 -16.15 8.74
CA GLU A 275 -7.33 -17.45 9.27
C GLU A 275 -7.79 -17.66 10.73
N HIS A 276 -7.66 -16.64 11.57
CA HIS A 276 -7.82 -16.81 13.01
C HIS A 276 -9.12 -16.22 13.58
N LEU A 277 -9.77 -15.27 12.91
CA LEU A 277 -11.03 -14.70 13.38
C LEU A 277 -12.22 -15.21 12.57
N HIS A 278 -13.38 -15.32 13.23
CA HIS A 278 -14.64 -15.42 12.50
C HIS A 278 -14.76 -14.20 11.58
N GLN A 279 -15.23 -14.42 10.35
CA GLN A 279 -15.16 -13.43 9.27
C GLN A 279 -15.75 -12.06 9.64
N THR A 280 -16.81 -12.02 10.44
CA THR A 280 -17.39 -10.78 10.99
C THR A 280 -16.38 -9.96 11.78
N PHE A 281 -15.63 -10.62 12.67
CA PHE A 281 -14.67 -9.96 13.54
C PHE A 281 -13.41 -9.51 12.79
N ALA A 282 -12.93 -10.29 11.82
CA ALA A 282 -11.84 -9.88 10.93
C ALA A 282 -12.19 -8.58 10.18
N VAL A 283 -13.42 -8.53 9.67
CA VAL A 283 -13.95 -7.40 8.90
C VAL A 283 -14.16 -6.17 9.79
N ASN A 284 -14.71 -6.37 10.99
CA ASN A 284 -14.89 -5.32 11.99
C ASN A 284 -13.54 -4.73 12.44
N LEU A 285 -12.54 -5.59 12.67
CA LEU A 285 -11.18 -5.17 13.01
C LEU A 285 -10.56 -4.36 11.86
N LEU A 286 -10.65 -4.84 10.62
CA LEU A 286 -10.13 -4.12 9.47
C LEU A 286 -10.79 -2.74 9.28
N SER A 287 -12.11 -2.65 9.51
CA SER A 287 -12.84 -1.38 9.55
C SER A 287 -12.31 -0.47 10.67
N GLY A 288 -12.03 -1.00 11.86
CA GLY A 288 -11.40 -0.29 12.97
C GLY A 288 -10.03 0.27 12.62
N VAL A 289 -9.18 -0.54 12.01
CA VAL A 289 -7.84 -0.12 11.55
C VAL A 289 -7.94 0.98 10.49
N LEU A 290 -8.87 0.87 9.54
CA LEU A 290 -9.11 1.90 8.52
C LEU A 290 -9.57 3.22 9.14
N ILE A 291 -10.57 3.21 10.04
CA ILE A 291 -11.07 4.43 10.69
C ILE A 291 -10.01 5.04 11.60
N ALA A 292 -9.24 4.23 12.35
CA ALA A 292 -8.10 4.72 13.12
C ALA A 292 -7.06 5.40 12.22
N THR A 293 -6.79 4.85 11.03
CA THR A 293 -5.90 5.46 10.04
C THR A 293 -6.44 6.79 9.51
N ILE A 294 -7.75 6.88 9.25
CA ILE A 294 -8.42 8.14 8.85
C ILE A 294 -8.30 9.17 9.97
N GLY A 295 -8.61 8.81 11.21
CA GLY A 295 -8.49 9.69 12.37
C GLY A 295 -7.05 10.20 12.58
N ALA A 296 -6.07 9.31 12.45
CA ALA A 296 -4.65 9.66 12.53
C ALA A 296 -4.23 10.64 11.42
N SER A 297 -4.61 10.36 10.17
CA SER A 297 -4.29 11.19 8.99
C SER A 297 -4.97 12.56 9.08
N PHE A 298 -6.21 12.60 9.55
CA PHE A 298 -6.97 13.84 9.76
C PHE A 298 -6.35 14.71 10.86
N ALA A 299 -5.93 14.12 11.97
CA ALA A 299 -5.27 14.87 13.04
C ALA A 299 -3.92 15.45 12.60
N GLN A 300 -3.14 14.72 11.80
CA GLN A 300 -1.90 15.24 11.20
C GLN A 300 -2.18 16.37 10.20
N TYR A 301 -3.21 16.23 9.37
CA TYR A 301 -3.65 17.29 8.46
C TYR A 301 -4.00 18.58 9.22
N LEU A 302 -4.80 18.47 10.29
CA LEU A 302 -5.14 19.60 11.15
C LEU A 302 -3.90 20.20 11.84
N TRP A 303 -2.97 19.38 12.30
CA TRP A 303 -1.73 19.83 12.91
C TRP A 303 -0.92 20.74 11.96
N HIS A 304 -0.68 20.29 10.73
CA HIS A 304 0.05 21.06 9.72
C HIS A 304 -0.70 22.33 9.28
N ARG A 305 -2.04 22.33 9.32
CA ARG A 305 -2.84 23.49 8.93
C ARG A 305 -2.94 24.56 10.01
N CYS A 306 -3.20 24.15 11.24
CA CYS A 306 -3.59 25.06 12.32
C CYS A 306 -2.42 25.41 13.25
N LEU A 307 -1.56 24.44 13.55
CA LEU A 307 -0.56 24.57 14.62
C LEU A 307 0.83 24.90 14.08
N GLU A 308 1.18 24.40 12.89
CA GLU A 308 2.46 24.77 12.25
C GLU A 308 2.46 26.23 11.75
N LYS A 309 1.30 26.78 11.37
CA LYS A 309 1.18 28.20 10.99
C LYS A 309 1.17 29.17 12.16
N SER A 310 0.79 28.72 13.36
CA SER A 310 0.65 29.56 14.56
C SER A 310 1.81 29.43 15.54
N GLY A 311 2.63 28.38 15.42
CA GLY A 311 3.78 28.13 16.27
C GLY A 311 5.07 28.79 15.75
N GLY A 312 5.70 29.64 16.57
CA GLY A 312 7.03 30.19 16.28
C GLY A 312 8.12 29.11 16.19
N PRO A 313 9.32 29.46 15.67
CA PRO A 313 10.39 28.53 15.28
C PRO A 313 10.96 27.66 16.43
N TRP A 314 10.65 27.99 17.69
CA TRP A 314 11.20 27.33 18.87
C TRP A 314 10.40 26.11 19.38
N ARG A 315 9.13 25.91 18.99
CA ARG A 315 8.28 24.88 19.64
C ARG A 315 8.28 23.50 18.96
N CYS A 316 8.68 23.33 17.71
CA CYS A 316 8.18 22.17 16.94
C CYS A 316 9.12 21.65 15.83
N ASN A 317 10.37 21.25 16.12
CA ASN A 317 11.23 20.76 15.01
C ASN A 317 12.28 19.71 15.38
N ILE A 318 11.90 18.66 16.11
CA ILE A 318 12.75 17.47 16.22
C ILE A 318 12.29 16.47 15.14
N PRO A 319 13.05 16.32 14.02
CA PRO A 319 12.78 15.28 13.05
C PRO A 319 13.04 13.91 13.67
N PHE A 320 12.13 12.97 13.45
CA PHE A 320 12.28 11.59 13.92
C PHE A 320 13.48 10.89 13.26
N VAL A 321 13.72 11.14 11.96
CA VAL A 321 14.88 10.64 11.21
C VAL A 321 15.63 11.82 10.60
N ARG A 322 16.81 12.14 11.14
CA ARG A 322 17.58 13.33 10.75
C ARG A 322 18.03 13.32 9.28
N CYS A 323 18.30 12.15 8.70
CA CYS A 323 18.80 12.05 7.32
C CYS A 323 17.75 12.38 6.25
N LEU A 324 16.45 12.34 6.56
CA LEU A 324 15.39 12.71 5.62
C LEU A 324 15.08 14.23 5.61
N GLY A 325 15.71 15.02 6.48
CA GLY A 325 15.52 16.47 6.52
C GLY A 325 14.03 16.87 6.61
N ALA A 326 13.54 17.54 5.57
CA ALA A 326 12.16 18.04 5.50
C ALA A 326 11.10 16.92 5.41
N ASP A 327 11.45 15.74 4.89
CA ASP A 327 10.51 14.63 4.68
C ASP A 327 10.36 13.72 5.92
N SER A 328 11.19 13.94 6.94
CA SER A 328 11.04 13.22 8.21
C SER A 328 9.73 13.63 8.90
N PRO A 329 8.95 12.66 9.44
CA PRO A 329 7.87 12.98 10.35
C PRO A 329 8.44 13.65 11.61
N ARG A 330 7.68 14.60 12.16
CA ARG A 330 8.05 15.27 13.42
C ARG A 330 7.44 14.56 14.62
N LEU A 331 8.08 14.64 15.79
CA LEU A 331 7.55 14.00 17.01
C LEU A 331 6.11 14.44 17.35
N PHE A 332 5.81 15.74 17.24
CA PHE A 332 4.45 16.24 17.47
C PHE A 332 3.43 15.79 16.43
N GLU A 333 3.87 15.55 15.19
CA GLU A 333 3.02 15.00 14.14
C GLU A 333 2.66 13.54 14.45
N ILE A 334 3.61 12.77 15.00
CA ILE A 334 3.36 11.40 15.49
C ILE A 334 2.39 11.44 16.68
N LEU A 335 2.59 12.35 17.63
CA LEU A 335 1.67 12.54 18.76
C LEU A 335 0.26 12.92 18.30
N ALA A 336 0.15 13.85 17.33
CA ALA A 336 -1.13 14.22 16.74
C ALA A 336 -1.82 13.03 16.07
N SER A 337 -1.10 12.21 15.28
CA SER A 337 -1.69 10.98 14.73
C SER A 337 -2.12 9.99 15.79
N CYS A 338 -1.33 9.84 16.86
CA CYS A 338 -1.64 8.91 17.94
C CYS A 338 -2.97 9.31 18.60
N LEU A 339 -3.13 10.59 18.95
CA LEU A 339 -4.38 11.12 19.49
C LEU A 339 -5.55 10.95 18.50
N GLY A 340 -5.33 11.29 17.23
CA GLY A 340 -6.35 11.18 16.17
C GLY A 340 -6.82 9.75 15.95
N GLY A 341 -5.90 8.78 15.90
CA GLY A 341 -6.26 7.39 15.69
C GLY A 341 -6.78 6.69 16.95
N ILE A 342 -6.36 7.11 18.16
CA ILE A 342 -7.00 6.73 19.42
C ILE A 342 -8.48 7.14 19.41
N LEU A 343 -8.76 8.40 19.05
CA LEU A 343 -10.13 8.88 18.93
C LEU A 343 -10.89 8.12 17.86
N GLY A 344 -10.28 7.87 16.69
CA GLY A 344 -10.88 7.07 15.62
C GLY A 344 -11.24 5.65 16.05
N MET A 345 -10.34 4.97 16.77
CA MET A 345 -10.61 3.64 17.32
C MET A 345 -11.70 3.68 18.39
N PHE A 346 -11.65 4.66 19.29
CA PHE A 346 -12.69 4.84 20.31
C PHE A 346 -14.08 4.96 19.67
N PHE A 347 -14.23 5.85 18.68
CA PHE A 347 -15.50 5.96 17.95
C PHE A 347 -15.86 4.64 17.26
N THR A 348 -14.91 3.95 16.65
CA THR A 348 -15.22 2.69 15.98
C THR A 348 -15.74 1.63 16.94
N THR A 349 -15.13 1.51 18.13
CA THR A 349 -15.59 0.57 19.17
C THR A 349 -16.99 0.87 19.72
N LEU A 350 -17.53 2.08 19.49
CA LEU A 350 -18.92 2.41 19.84
C LEU A 350 -19.93 1.92 18.80
N TYR A 351 -19.51 1.80 17.52
CA TYR A 351 -20.39 1.46 16.40
C TYR A 351 -20.19 0.04 15.87
N VAL A 352 -19.01 -0.53 16.08
CA VAL A 352 -18.58 -1.81 15.53
C VAL A 352 -17.99 -2.66 16.65
N ASP A 353 -18.44 -3.90 16.75
CA ASP A 353 -17.93 -4.85 17.73
C ASP A 353 -16.55 -5.39 17.29
N ILE A 354 -15.50 -4.84 17.89
CA ILE A 354 -14.11 -5.22 17.67
C ILE A 354 -13.68 -6.12 18.82
N VAL A 355 -13.03 -7.24 18.50
CA VAL A 355 -12.54 -8.21 19.49
C VAL A 355 -11.65 -7.53 20.54
N GLY A 356 -11.94 -7.82 21.81
CA GLY A 356 -11.23 -7.27 22.96
C GLY A 356 -11.99 -6.13 23.65
N SER A 357 -11.46 -5.64 24.77
CA SER A 357 -12.09 -4.52 25.48
C SER A 357 -11.83 -3.20 24.76
N THR A 358 -12.76 -2.23 24.87
CA THR A 358 -12.57 -0.86 24.34
C THR A 358 -11.25 -0.25 24.81
N SER A 359 -10.90 -0.44 26.08
CA SER A 359 -9.66 0.06 26.66
C SER A 359 -8.42 -0.55 26.01
N ALA A 360 -8.42 -1.88 25.78
CA ALA A 360 -7.32 -2.56 25.13
C ALA A 360 -7.18 -2.15 23.66
N ASN A 361 -8.30 -2.04 22.94
CA ASN A 361 -8.33 -1.57 21.55
C ASN A 361 -7.71 -0.17 21.44
N VAL A 362 -8.10 0.76 22.31
CA VAL A 362 -7.60 2.14 22.31
C VAL A 362 -6.11 2.22 22.67
N VAL A 363 -5.68 1.56 23.77
CA VAL A 363 -4.29 1.58 24.22
C VAL A 363 -3.37 0.94 23.18
N TYR A 364 -3.77 -0.20 22.63
CA TYR A 364 -3.01 -0.88 21.59
C TYR A 364 -2.91 -0.04 20.32
N THR A 365 -4.01 0.63 19.93
CA THR A 365 -4.02 1.54 18.77
C THR A 365 -2.97 2.64 18.90
N GLY A 366 -2.83 3.26 20.08
CA GLY A 366 -1.83 4.28 20.30
C GLY A 366 -0.41 3.79 20.03
N GLY A 367 -0.05 2.63 20.58
CA GLY A 367 1.25 1.99 20.32
C GLY A 367 1.43 1.61 18.85
N ALA A 368 0.41 0.98 18.25
CA ALA A 368 0.44 0.54 16.86
C ALA A 368 0.62 1.71 15.88
N ILE A 369 0.01 2.87 16.14
CA ILE A 369 0.19 4.07 15.32
C ILE A 369 1.61 4.63 15.41
N ILE A 370 2.22 4.60 16.60
CA ILE A 370 3.62 5.03 16.75
C ILE A 370 4.53 4.16 15.87
N PHE A 371 4.36 2.84 15.90
CA PHE A 371 5.08 1.93 15.01
C PHE A 371 4.72 2.15 13.54
N ALA A 372 3.45 2.37 13.22
CA ALA A 372 3.01 2.55 11.84
C ALA A 372 3.58 3.83 11.19
N ASN A 373 3.85 4.86 11.99
CA ASN A 373 4.54 6.06 11.52
C ASN A 373 5.98 5.81 11.07
N LEU A 374 6.58 4.64 11.35
CA LEU A 374 7.86 4.21 10.77
C LEU A 374 7.77 3.91 9.26
N GLY A 375 6.57 3.68 8.71
CA GLY A 375 6.36 3.50 7.28
C GLY A 375 6.71 4.74 6.45
N ARG A 376 6.47 5.94 7.01
CA ARG A 376 6.80 7.23 6.37
C ARG A 376 8.28 7.43 6.10
N PRO A 377 9.18 7.36 7.10
CA PRO A 377 10.60 7.52 6.85
C PRO A 377 11.12 6.38 5.97
N PHE A 378 10.60 5.17 6.12
CA PHE A 378 10.96 4.05 5.24
C PHE A 378 10.68 4.36 3.75
N LEU A 379 9.48 4.83 3.43
CA LEU A 379 9.13 5.21 2.05
C LEU A 379 9.87 6.47 1.59
N GLY A 380 10.10 7.42 2.50
CA GLY A 380 10.88 8.62 2.25
C GLY A 380 12.33 8.32 1.86
N VAL A 381 13.00 7.34 2.49
CA VAL A 381 14.34 6.90 2.08
C VAL A 381 14.31 6.35 0.66
N LEU A 382 13.34 5.48 0.33
CA LEU A 382 13.24 4.89 -1.01
C LEU A 382 13.03 5.95 -2.08
N LYS A 383 12.23 6.98 -1.79
CA LYS A 383 12.00 8.12 -2.69
C LYS A 383 13.24 8.99 -2.85
N GLN A 384 13.93 9.31 -1.76
CA GLN A 384 15.16 10.09 -1.80
C GLN A 384 16.23 9.41 -2.66
N VAL A 385 16.32 8.06 -2.60
CA VAL A 385 17.22 7.28 -3.46
C VAL A 385 16.72 7.21 -4.91
N ALA A 386 15.40 7.15 -5.13
CA ALA A 386 14.80 7.18 -6.46
C ALA A 386 14.91 8.54 -7.18
N GLY A 387 15.26 9.61 -6.45
CA GLY A 387 15.39 10.97 -6.97
C GLY A 387 14.05 11.62 -7.34
N ASP A 388 14.10 12.87 -7.81
CA ASP A 388 12.93 13.68 -8.15
C ASP A 388 12.18 13.23 -9.43
N THR A 389 12.64 12.15 -10.08
CA THR A 389 11.91 11.59 -11.22
C THR A 389 10.56 11.07 -10.77
N PRO A 390 9.45 11.61 -11.28
CA PRO A 390 8.14 11.17 -10.83
C PRO A 390 7.92 9.71 -11.24
N PRO A 391 7.77 8.76 -10.29
CA PRO A 391 7.38 7.42 -10.66
C PRO A 391 6.08 7.50 -11.45
N ARG A 392 6.01 6.80 -12.59
CA ARG A 392 4.79 6.55 -13.36
C ARG A 392 3.84 5.61 -12.59
N GLY A 393 3.65 5.86 -11.30
CA GLY A 393 2.54 5.29 -10.53
C GLY A 393 1.22 5.84 -11.06
N ILE A 394 0.16 5.06 -10.93
CA ILE A 394 -1.20 5.46 -11.35
C ILE A 394 -1.61 6.79 -10.68
N PHE A 395 -0.96 7.17 -9.56
CA PHE A 395 -1.23 8.38 -8.80
C PHE A 395 -0.04 9.37 -8.63
N GLY A 396 1.07 9.21 -9.37
CA GLY A 396 2.19 10.18 -9.40
C GLY A 396 3.13 10.19 -8.18
N ALA A 397 4.17 11.04 -8.24
CA ALA A 397 5.34 11.03 -7.33
C ALA A 397 5.08 11.46 -5.88
N HIS A 398 4.14 12.38 -5.72
CA HIS A 398 3.73 12.98 -4.46
C HIS A 398 2.21 12.82 -4.38
N GLY A 399 1.78 11.74 -3.73
CA GLY A 399 0.36 11.36 -3.71
C GLY A 399 0.04 10.03 -4.40
N GLY A 400 1.05 9.18 -4.58
CA GLY A 400 0.90 7.78 -5.01
C GLY A 400 -0.06 7.00 -4.10
N LEU A 401 -0.57 5.86 -4.56
CA LEU A 401 -1.31 4.94 -3.70
C LEU A 401 -0.47 4.52 -2.48
N LEU A 402 0.83 4.26 -2.70
CA LEU A 402 1.76 3.86 -1.65
C LEU A 402 1.96 4.96 -0.58
N ASP A 403 1.93 6.24 -0.98
CA ASP A 403 1.91 7.37 -0.04
C ASP A 403 0.61 7.43 0.74
N GLY A 404 -0.49 7.10 0.06
CA GLY A 404 -1.80 7.08 0.67
C GLY A 404 -1.97 5.97 1.71
N LEU A 405 -1.24 4.86 1.54
CA LEU A 405 -1.30 3.69 2.42
C LEU A 405 -0.08 3.51 3.31
N GLN A 406 0.86 4.47 3.32
CA GLN A 406 2.10 4.39 4.10
C GLN A 406 1.90 4.27 5.62
N LEU A 407 0.76 4.74 6.14
CA LEU A 407 0.36 4.54 7.54
C LEU A 407 -0.49 3.28 7.71
N PHE A 408 -1.35 2.98 6.72
CA PHE A 408 -2.29 1.87 6.78
C PHE A 408 -1.61 0.50 6.77
N LEU A 409 -0.70 0.25 5.81
CA LEU A 409 -0.06 -1.06 5.65
C LEU A 409 0.72 -1.46 6.92
N PRO A 410 1.62 -0.63 7.46
CA PRO A 410 2.30 -0.96 8.71
C PRO A 410 1.36 -1.10 9.90
N LEU A 411 0.26 -0.34 9.92
CA LEU A 411 -0.72 -0.44 11.00
C LEU A 411 -1.39 -1.80 11.01
N ILE A 412 -1.78 -2.35 9.86
CA ILE A 412 -2.30 -3.73 9.75
C ILE A 412 -1.30 -4.72 10.37
N LEU A 413 -0.04 -4.62 9.96
CA LEU A 413 1.00 -5.53 10.48
C LEU A 413 1.19 -5.36 11.99
N ALA A 414 1.15 -4.13 12.50
CA ALA A 414 1.23 -3.83 13.93
C ALA A 414 0.03 -4.37 14.72
N PHE A 415 -1.16 -4.45 14.13
CA PHE A 415 -2.31 -5.11 14.75
C PHE A 415 -2.24 -6.64 14.71
N SER A 416 -1.24 -7.21 14.02
CA SER A 416 -1.18 -8.65 13.86
C SER A 416 -0.96 -9.46 15.15
N PRO A 417 -0.07 -9.04 16.08
CA PRO A 417 0.10 -9.74 17.35
C PRO A 417 -1.10 -9.61 18.28
N TYR A 418 -1.78 -8.45 18.27
CA TYR A 418 -2.94 -8.18 19.11
C TYR A 418 -3.99 -9.28 18.97
N TYR A 419 -4.37 -9.60 17.73
CA TYR A 419 -5.43 -10.56 17.50
C TYR A 419 -5.00 -11.99 17.84
N ARG A 420 -3.73 -12.36 17.61
CA ARG A 420 -3.22 -13.71 17.95
C ARG A 420 -3.31 -13.99 19.45
N VAL A 421 -3.01 -12.99 20.28
CA VAL A 421 -3.08 -13.11 21.74
C VAL A 421 -4.53 -13.23 22.23
N TYR A 422 -5.44 -12.40 21.70
CA TYR A 422 -6.84 -12.46 22.11
C TYR A 422 -7.53 -13.77 21.70
N ILE A 423 -7.18 -14.34 20.55
CA ILE A 423 -7.73 -15.63 20.07
C ILE A 423 -7.19 -16.81 20.88
N GLY A 424 -5.90 -16.78 21.26
CA GLY A 424 -5.32 -17.81 22.13
C GLY A 424 -5.91 -17.84 23.54
N SER A 425 -6.61 -16.78 23.97
CA SER A 425 -7.27 -16.69 25.27
C SER A 425 -8.74 -17.16 25.26
N THR A 426 -9.38 -17.19 24.09
CA THR A 426 -10.74 -17.70 23.92
C THR A 426 -10.68 -19.13 23.42
N ASP A 427 -10.53 -20.06 24.36
CA ASP A 427 -10.71 -21.49 24.12
C ASP A 427 -12.14 -21.72 23.56
N PRO A 428 -12.30 -22.22 22.31
CA PRO A 428 -13.61 -22.42 21.70
C PRO A 428 -14.42 -23.53 22.39
N THR A 429 -13.84 -24.21 23.38
CA THR A 429 -14.47 -25.27 24.16
C THR A 429 -15.32 -24.77 25.33
N GLY A 430 -15.46 -23.45 25.54
CA GLY A 430 -16.42 -22.93 26.52
C GLY A 430 -16.13 -23.31 27.98
N ASN A 431 -14.93 -23.81 28.28
CA ASN A 431 -14.47 -23.93 29.66
C ASN A 431 -13.65 -22.69 30.02
N GLY A 432 -14.38 -21.62 30.30
CA GLY A 432 -13.84 -20.44 30.94
C GLY A 432 -13.15 -20.82 32.25
N THR A 433 -11.82 -20.86 32.22
CA THR A 433 -11.03 -20.66 33.43
C THR A 433 -10.03 -19.55 33.14
N LEU A 434 -10.45 -18.33 33.48
CA LEU A 434 -9.55 -17.22 33.76
C LEU A 434 -8.50 -17.71 34.78
N ARG A 435 -7.25 -17.86 34.35
CA ARG A 435 -6.12 -17.87 35.27
C ARG A 435 -5.57 -16.46 35.36
N ASN A 436 -5.72 -15.90 36.56
CA ASN A 436 -5.12 -14.64 37.03
C ASN A 436 -3.61 -14.60 36.83
#